data_AF-A0A2V5XQY6-F1
#
_entry.id   AF-A0A2V5XQY6-F1
#
_cell.length_a   1.000
_cell.length_b   1.000
_cell.length_c   1.000
_cell.angle_alpha   90.00
_cell.angle_beta   90.00
_cell.angle_gamma   90.00
#
_symmetry.space_group_name_H-M   'P 1'
#
loop_
_entity.id
_entity.type
_entity.pdbx_description
1 polymer ?
#
loop_
_entity_poly.entity_id
_entity_poly.type
_entity_poly.pdbx_seq_one_letter_code
_entity_poly.pdbx_strand_id
1 'polypeptide(L)'
;MKSNSSEASGPAAAPKRLLDGIGSPADIKALREQDLPQLAQEVRDELIRVLSQTGGHLGPNLGVVELTIALHRVFNTPRDRFVMDVSHQGYVHKIFTGRLDRFPTMRQYGGLNGFLLRTESEHDCYGAGHAGTALSAGLGMAVGRDLKGGNENIVVVAGDAAFTCGISYEALNNVNAHTKRFIVVLNDNEWSIAKNVGAIANYLNSI
;
A
#
# COMPACT_ATOMS: atom_id res chain seq x y z
N MET A 1 48.78 8.07 31.39
CA MET A 1 48.29 8.19 29.99
C MET A 1 47.41 6.98 29.70
N LYS A 2 46.08 7.15 29.67
CA LYS A 2 45.16 6.10 29.23
C LYS A 2 45.15 6.10 27.70
N SER A 3 45.67 5.05 27.08
CA SER A 3 45.59 4.83 25.64
C SER A 3 44.16 4.49 25.26
N ASN A 4 43.52 5.39 24.53
CA ASN A 4 42.20 5.20 23.96
C ASN A 4 42.38 4.43 22.64
N SER A 5 42.14 3.12 22.64
CA SER A 5 42.06 2.33 21.41
C SER A 5 40.68 2.53 20.79
N SER A 6 40.64 3.29 19.70
CA SER A 6 39.47 3.41 18.83
C SER A 6 39.18 2.06 18.19
N GLU A 7 38.09 1.41 18.60
CA GLU A 7 37.51 0.31 17.83
C GLU A 7 36.96 0.88 16.52
N ALA A 8 37.65 0.56 15.42
CA ALA A 8 37.13 0.79 14.09
C ALA A 8 35.92 -0.12 13.88
N SER A 9 34.73 0.46 13.72
CA SER A 9 33.53 -0.26 13.32
C SER A 9 33.75 -0.88 11.94
N GLY A 10 33.90 -2.20 11.89
CA GLY A 10 33.93 -2.96 10.64
C GLY A 10 32.66 -2.76 9.82
N PRO A 11 32.68 -3.07 8.51
CA PRO A 11 31.51 -2.93 7.66
C PRO A 11 30.37 -3.80 8.22
N ALA A 12 29.20 -3.20 8.42
CA ALA A 12 28.01 -3.91 8.85
C ALA A 12 27.77 -5.10 7.90
N ALA A 13 27.59 -6.30 8.46
CA ALA A 13 27.31 -7.50 7.68
C ALA A 13 26.09 -7.25 6.78
N ALA A 14 26.18 -7.67 5.52
CA ALA A 14 25.07 -7.51 4.58
C ALA A 14 23.80 -8.15 5.15
N PRO A 15 22.62 -7.52 4.96
CA PRO A 15 21.38 -8.01 5.53
C PRO A 15 21.07 -9.43 5.03
N LYS A 16 20.58 -10.28 5.94
CA LYS A 16 20.32 -11.71 5.66
C LYS A 16 19.15 -11.91 4.69
N ARG A 17 18.20 -10.96 4.66
CA ARG A 17 17.09 -10.85 3.71
C ARG A 17 17.17 -9.52 2.98
N LEU A 18 16.71 -9.45 1.72
CA LEU A 18 16.56 -8.17 1.01
C LEU A 18 15.60 -7.25 1.76
N LEU A 19 14.54 -7.82 2.33
CA LEU A 19 13.54 -7.12 3.12
C LEU A 19 14.13 -6.33 4.29
N ASP A 20 15.15 -6.87 4.97
CA ASP A 20 15.77 -6.21 6.12
C ASP A 20 16.56 -4.95 5.72
N GLY A 21 16.89 -4.81 4.43
CA GLY A 21 17.53 -3.61 3.86
C GLY A 21 16.57 -2.55 3.34
N ILE A 22 15.24 -2.77 3.41
CA ILE A 22 14.25 -1.82 2.92
C ILE A 22 13.78 -0.92 4.07
N GLY A 23 14.25 0.33 4.06
CA GLY A 23 13.81 1.37 5.00
C GLY A 23 12.86 2.39 4.36
N SER A 24 12.81 2.46 3.04
CA SER A 24 12.08 3.47 2.30
C SER A 24 11.61 3.00 0.91
N PRO A 25 10.68 3.71 0.26
CA PRO A 25 10.29 3.43 -1.12
C PRO A 25 11.46 3.49 -2.12
N ALA A 26 12.50 4.28 -1.82
CA ALA A 26 13.67 4.42 -2.68
C ALA A 26 14.47 3.11 -2.77
N ASP A 27 14.50 2.32 -1.70
CA ASP A 27 15.21 1.04 -1.66
C ASP A 27 14.57 0.03 -2.62
N ILE A 28 13.23 0.04 -2.72
CA ILE A 28 12.48 -0.80 -3.67
C ILE A 28 12.82 -0.45 -5.13
N LYS A 29 12.99 0.84 -5.43
CA LYS A 29 13.37 1.32 -6.77
C LYS A 29 14.81 0.91 -7.13
N ALA A 30 15.70 0.93 -6.14
CA ALA A 30 17.11 0.59 -6.31
C ALA A 30 17.36 -0.91 -6.54
N LEU A 31 16.43 -1.78 -6.13
CA LEU A 31 16.54 -3.22 -6.38
C LEU A 31 16.55 -3.53 -7.88
N ARG A 32 17.36 -4.53 -8.24
CA ARG A 32 17.38 -5.07 -9.60
C ARG A 32 16.10 -5.88 -9.82
N GLU A 33 15.60 -5.88 -11.05
CA GLU A 33 14.34 -6.55 -11.39
C GLU A 33 14.36 -8.05 -11.06
N GLN A 34 15.51 -8.70 -11.26
CA GLN A 34 15.73 -10.12 -10.93
C GLN A 34 15.61 -10.44 -9.44
N ASP A 35 15.75 -9.44 -8.55
CA ASP A 35 15.67 -9.62 -7.09
C ASP A 35 14.22 -9.42 -6.58
N LEU A 36 13.31 -8.91 -7.42
CA LEU A 36 11.92 -8.64 -7.01
C LEU A 36 11.11 -9.90 -6.63
N PRO A 37 11.26 -11.06 -7.31
CA PRO A 37 10.60 -12.29 -6.88
C PRO A 37 11.05 -12.75 -5.49
N GLN A 38 12.34 -12.59 -5.16
CA GLN A 38 12.86 -12.90 -3.83
C GLN A 38 12.25 -11.96 -2.78
N LEU A 39 12.22 -10.66 -3.06
CA LEU A 39 11.57 -9.69 -2.17
C LEU A 39 10.10 -10.05 -1.92
N ALA A 40 9.36 -10.40 -2.99
CA ALA A 40 7.96 -10.78 -2.87
C ALA A 40 7.76 -11.99 -1.96
N GLN A 41 8.63 -13.00 -2.06
CA GLN A 41 8.59 -14.16 -1.17
C GLN A 41 8.92 -13.78 0.28
N GLU A 42 9.97 -13.01 0.52
CA GLU A 42 10.36 -12.58 1.87
C GLU A 42 9.26 -11.76 2.56
N VAL A 43 8.55 -10.91 1.80
CA VAL A 43 7.38 -10.17 2.30
C VAL A 43 6.25 -11.11 2.68
N ARG A 44 5.93 -12.13 1.86
CA ARG A 44 4.91 -13.13 2.20
C ARG A 44 5.25 -13.89 3.46
N ASP A 45 6.50 -14.32 3.59
CA ASP A 45 6.98 -15.04 4.77
C ASP A 45 6.85 -14.16 6.02
N GLU A 46 7.20 -12.88 5.92
CA GLU A 46 7.07 -11.91 7.01
C GLU A 46 5.61 -11.65 7.40
N LEU A 47 4.71 -11.48 6.40
CA LEU A 47 3.27 -11.35 6.62
C LEU A 47 2.72 -12.56 7.39
N ILE A 48 3.05 -13.78 6.95
CA ILE A 48 2.57 -15.02 7.59
C ILE A 48 3.14 -15.12 9.02
N ARG A 49 4.46 -14.91 9.18
CA ARG A 49 5.17 -15.04 10.46
C ARG A 49 4.60 -14.13 11.55
N VAL A 50 4.27 -12.89 11.19
CA VAL A 50 3.76 -11.89 12.14
C VAL A 50 2.27 -12.04 12.35
N LEU A 51 1.48 -12.13 11.27
CA LEU A 51 0.02 -12.13 11.38
C LEU A 51 -0.55 -13.45 11.92
N SER A 52 0.23 -14.55 11.91
CA SER A 52 -0.14 -15.77 12.62
C SER A 52 -0.17 -15.60 14.14
N GLN A 53 0.48 -14.54 14.67
CA GLN A 53 0.55 -14.23 16.11
C GLN A 53 -0.37 -13.07 16.48
N THR A 54 -0.39 -12.02 15.67
CA THR A 54 -1.15 -10.79 15.97
C THR A 54 -2.57 -10.79 15.42
N GLY A 55 -2.89 -11.70 14.49
CA GLY A 55 -4.05 -11.59 13.62
C GLY A 55 -3.94 -10.40 12.65
N GLY A 56 -5.04 -10.07 11.97
CA GLY A 56 -5.12 -8.98 10.98
C GLY A 56 -5.51 -9.48 9.59
N HIS A 57 -5.37 -8.61 8.59
CA HIS A 57 -5.86 -8.86 7.24
C HIS A 57 -4.83 -9.59 6.37
N LEU A 58 -4.62 -10.89 6.57
CA LEU A 58 -3.58 -11.64 5.85
C LEU A 58 -3.88 -11.79 4.35
N GLY A 59 -5.03 -12.34 3.97
CA GLY A 59 -5.38 -12.66 2.58
C GLY A 59 -5.24 -11.47 1.61
N PRO A 60 -5.87 -10.32 1.88
CA PRO A 60 -5.77 -9.14 1.03
C PRO A 60 -4.32 -8.65 0.84
N ASN A 61 -3.46 -8.80 1.85
CA ASN A 61 -2.06 -8.39 1.76
C ASN A 61 -1.19 -9.37 0.99
N LEU A 62 -1.47 -10.68 1.07
CA LEU A 62 -0.79 -11.68 0.24
C LEU A 62 -1.09 -11.48 -1.25
N GLY A 63 -2.29 -11.03 -1.60
CA GLY A 63 -2.71 -10.80 -2.98
C GLY A 63 -2.13 -9.55 -3.64
N VAL A 64 -1.68 -8.56 -2.86
CA VAL A 64 -1.19 -7.27 -3.39
C VAL A 64 0.32 -7.08 -3.27
N VAL A 65 1.10 -8.12 -2.97
CA VAL A 65 2.56 -8.01 -2.80
C VAL A 65 3.21 -7.44 -4.05
N GLU A 66 3.02 -8.08 -5.20
CA GLU A 66 3.59 -7.66 -6.48
C GLU A 66 3.04 -6.30 -6.91
N LEU A 67 1.74 -6.07 -6.74
CA LEU A 67 1.13 -4.78 -7.04
C LEU A 67 1.79 -3.67 -6.22
N THR A 68 2.01 -3.89 -4.94
CA THR A 68 2.62 -2.90 -4.05
C THR A 68 4.09 -2.65 -4.40
N ILE A 69 4.84 -3.69 -4.78
CA ILE A 69 6.20 -3.55 -5.33
C ILE A 69 6.15 -2.66 -6.57
N ALA A 70 5.26 -2.95 -7.53
CA ALA A 70 5.13 -2.20 -8.77
C ALA A 70 4.78 -0.72 -8.51
N LEU A 71 3.83 -0.45 -7.61
CA LEU A 71 3.45 0.91 -7.22
C LEU A 71 4.64 1.70 -6.68
N HIS A 72 5.41 1.12 -5.77
CA HIS A 72 6.59 1.78 -5.20
C HIS A 72 7.76 1.89 -6.18
N ARG A 73 7.86 1.03 -7.20
CA ARG A 73 8.84 1.20 -8.28
C ARG A 73 8.47 2.35 -9.22
N VAL A 74 7.21 2.42 -9.64
CA VAL A 74 6.74 3.38 -10.65
C VAL A 74 6.53 4.78 -10.06
N PHE A 75 5.89 4.88 -8.90
CA PHE A 75 5.49 6.15 -8.30
C PHE A 75 6.33 6.53 -7.08
N ASN A 76 6.22 7.77 -6.61
CA ASN A 76 7.02 8.31 -5.51
C ASN A 76 6.12 8.87 -4.40
N THR A 77 5.75 8.04 -3.42
CA THR A 77 5.09 8.50 -2.19
C THR A 77 6.11 9.17 -1.24
N PRO A 78 5.78 10.27 -0.54
CA PRO A 78 4.45 10.86 -0.34
C PRO A 78 4.01 11.88 -1.39
N ARG A 79 4.86 12.22 -2.37
CA ARG A 79 4.49 13.17 -3.44
C ARG A 79 3.29 12.65 -4.23
N ASP A 80 3.41 11.46 -4.81
CA ASP A 80 2.31 10.72 -5.40
C ASP A 80 1.45 10.11 -4.29
N ARG A 81 0.14 10.11 -4.49
CA ARG A 81 -0.84 9.71 -3.48
C ARG A 81 -1.38 8.33 -3.77
N PHE A 82 -1.18 7.39 -2.85
CA PHE A 82 -1.80 6.07 -2.89
C PHE A 82 -3.04 6.08 -2.00
N VAL A 83 -4.21 6.04 -2.63
CA VAL A 83 -5.51 6.04 -1.95
C VAL A 83 -6.05 4.61 -2.00
N MET A 84 -5.91 3.86 -0.90
CA MET A 84 -6.31 2.46 -0.84
C MET A 84 -7.71 2.31 -0.21
N ASP A 85 -8.65 1.69 -0.93
CA ASP A 85 -10.01 1.46 -0.45
C ASP A 85 -10.05 0.42 0.67
N VAL A 86 -10.80 0.70 1.75
CA VAL A 86 -10.76 0.01 3.06
C VAL A 86 -9.36 -0.01 3.70
N SER A 87 -8.29 0.26 2.96
CA SER A 87 -6.88 0.32 3.34
C SER A 87 -6.30 -0.88 4.09
N HIS A 88 -7.11 -1.93 4.29
CA HIS A 88 -6.72 -3.18 4.93
C HIS A 88 -5.69 -3.99 4.13
N GLN A 89 -5.64 -3.82 2.80
CA GLN A 89 -4.57 -4.30 1.92
C GLN A 89 -3.30 -3.41 1.93
N GLY A 90 -3.10 -2.61 2.98
CA GLY A 90 -2.01 -1.64 3.07
C GLY A 90 -0.77 -2.11 3.84
N TYR A 91 -0.68 -3.35 4.32
CA TYR A 91 0.44 -3.79 5.17
C TYR A 91 1.77 -3.85 4.44
N VAL A 92 1.78 -4.36 3.20
CA VAL A 92 2.98 -4.34 2.36
C VAL A 92 3.45 -2.90 2.13
N HIS A 93 2.50 -1.98 1.95
CA HIS A 93 2.82 -0.56 1.84
C HIS A 93 3.45 -0.01 3.12
N LYS A 94 2.92 -0.38 4.31
CA LYS A 94 3.53 0.00 5.60
C LYS A 94 4.97 -0.50 5.73
N ILE A 95 5.20 -1.77 5.38
CA ILE A 95 6.53 -2.38 5.40
C ILE A 95 7.52 -1.59 4.53
N PHE A 96 7.17 -1.30 3.27
CA PHE A 96 8.04 -0.57 2.34
C PHE A 96 8.20 0.93 2.64
N THR A 97 7.53 1.44 3.66
CA THR A 97 7.57 2.85 4.07
C THR A 97 8.11 2.98 5.50
N GLY A 98 9.11 2.16 5.82
CA GLY A 98 9.92 2.28 7.04
C GLY A 98 9.26 1.78 8.32
N ARG A 99 8.28 0.88 8.22
CA ARG A 99 7.55 0.35 9.39
C ARG A 99 7.72 -1.16 9.60
N LEU A 100 8.74 -1.78 8.99
CA LEU A 100 9.04 -3.20 9.13
C LEU A 100 9.33 -3.60 10.58
N ASP A 101 10.12 -2.80 11.30
CA ASP A 101 10.50 -3.01 12.70
C ASP A 101 9.30 -2.98 13.65
N ARG A 102 8.32 -2.12 13.36
CA ARG A 102 7.07 -1.98 14.11
C ARG A 102 5.98 -2.96 13.66
N PHE A 103 6.19 -3.67 12.55
CA PHE A 103 5.20 -4.59 11.99
C PHE A 103 4.69 -5.65 12.99
N PRO A 104 5.53 -6.21 13.89
CA PRO A 104 5.07 -7.12 14.95
C PRO A 104 4.05 -6.53 15.94
N THR A 105 3.84 -5.21 15.95
CA THR A 105 2.86 -4.53 16.80
C THR A 105 1.50 -4.32 16.13
N MET A 106 1.28 -4.92 14.94
CA MET A 106 0.07 -4.74 14.14
C MET A 106 -1.19 -5.01 14.96
N ARG A 107 -2.11 -4.04 14.99
CA ARG A 107 -3.39 -4.05 15.73
C ARG A 107 -3.28 -4.24 17.25
N GLN A 108 -2.08 -4.09 17.81
CA GLN A 108 -1.88 -4.11 19.25
C GLN A 108 -2.03 -2.71 19.84
N TYR A 109 -2.35 -2.62 21.13
CA TYR A 109 -2.44 -1.33 21.82
C TYR A 109 -1.11 -0.56 21.71
N GLY A 110 -1.17 0.71 21.26
CA GLY A 110 0.02 1.54 21.01
C GLY A 110 0.85 1.13 19.79
N GLY A 111 0.44 0.08 19.07
CA GLY A 111 1.11 -0.44 17.87
C GLY A 111 0.61 0.16 16.57
N LEU A 112 0.96 -0.48 15.45
CA LEU A 112 0.48 -0.07 14.12
C LEU A 112 -1.01 -0.29 13.94
N ASN A 113 -1.68 0.64 13.27
CA ASN A 113 -3.07 0.53 12.91
C ASN A 113 -3.29 -0.57 11.86
N GLY A 114 -4.39 -1.31 11.99
CA GLY A 114 -4.78 -2.35 11.03
C GLY A 114 -5.23 -1.84 9.66
N PHE A 115 -5.24 -0.53 9.48
CA PHE A 115 -5.59 0.25 8.29
C PHE A 115 -4.51 1.32 8.06
N LEU A 116 -4.50 1.96 6.89
CA LEU A 116 -3.65 3.15 6.69
C LEU A 116 -4.18 4.30 7.55
N LEU A 117 -3.27 5.05 8.17
CA LEU A 117 -3.61 6.11 9.11
C LEU A 117 -2.72 7.34 8.89
N ARG A 118 -3.32 8.48 8.54
CA ARG A 118 -2.61 9.72 8.21
C ARG A 118 -1.65 10.22 9.30
N THR A 119 -2.00 10.00 10.57
CA THR A 119 -1.15 10.38 11.71
C THR A 119 -0.04 9.37 11.99
N GLU A 120 -0.05 8.21 11.34
CA GLU A 120 0.97 7.16 11.51
C GLU A 120 2.14 7.31 10.53
N SER A 121 1.89 7.81 9.32
CA SER A 121 2.92 7.99 8.30
C SER A 121 2.51 9.04 7.26
N GLU A 122 3.49 9.79 6.75
CA GLU A 122 3.30 10.72 5.62
C GLU A 122 2.87 10.01 4.32
N HIS A 123 3.16 8.71 4.21
CA HIS A 123 2.81 7.88 3.07
C HIS A 123 1.32 7.46 3.09
N ASP A 124 0.67 7.51 4.25
CA ASP A 124 -0.73 7.12 4.45
C ASP A 124 -1.66 8.32 4.16
N CYS A 125 -1.72 8.78 2.92
CA CYS A 125 -2.45 10.01 2.57
C CYS A 125 -3.98 9.95 2.80
N TYR A 126 -4.53 8.74 2.90
CA TYR A 126 -5.94 8.48 3.17
C TYR A 126 -6.07 7.23 4.04
N GLY A 127 -6.93 7.30 5.06
CA GLY A 127 -7.28 6.17 5.91
C GLY A 127 -8.76 5.89 5.80
N ALA A 128 -9.14 4.92 4.98
CA ALA A 128 -10.49 4.38 4.94
C ALA A 128 -10.54 3.08 5.74
N GLY A 129 -11.57 2.91 6.55
CA GLY A 129 -12.03 1.59 7.01
C GLY A 129 -13.32 1.14 6.33
N HIS A 130 -14.09 2.08 5.77
CA HIS A 130 -15.32 1.80 5.02
C HIS A 130 -15.01 1.62 3.53
N ALA A 131 -15.70 0.67 2.90
CA ALA A 131 -15.53 0.37 1.49
C ALA A 131 -16.19 1.41 0.57
N GLY A 132 -15.66 1.55 -0.65
CA GLY A 132 -16.17 2.40 -1.72
C GLY A 132 -15.82 3.88 -1.59
N THR A 133 -15.04 4.28 -0.58
CA THR A 133 -14.78 5.69 -0.30
C THR A 133 -13.54 6.23 -1.04
N ALA A 134 -12.63 5.36 -1.47
CA ALA A 134 -11.35 5.77 -2.04
C ALA A 134 -11.46 6.45 -3.40
N LEU A 135 -12.41 6.06 -4.26
CA LEU A 135 -12.55 6.69 -5.58
C LEU A 135 -12.99 8.15 -5.46
N SER A 136 -14.02 8.45 -4.67
CA SER A 136 -14.45 9.86 -4.45
C SER A 136 -13.38 10.66 -3.73
N ALA A 137 -12.69 10.07 -2.74
CA ALA A 137 -11.58 10.74 -2.05
C ALA A 137 -10.42 11.04 -3.03
N GLY A 138 -10.06 10.07 -3.86
CA GLY A 138 -9.06 10.22 -4.91
C GLY A 138 -9.45 11.30 -5.92
N LEU A 139 -10.70 11.34 -6.37
CA LEU A 139 -11.20 12.38 -7.27
C LEU A 139 -11.04 13.76 -6.62
N GLY A 140 -11.42 13.92 -5.36
CA GLY A 140 -11.22 15.16 -4.61
C GLY A 140 -9.74 15.57 -4.52
N MET A 141 -8.84 14.62 -4.29
CA MET A 141 -7.39 14.88 -4.30
C MET A 141 -6.89 15.30 -5.69
N ALA A 142 -7.38 14.68 -6.75
CA ALA A 142 -7.01 14.98 -8.13
C ALA A 142 -7.46 16.39 -8.55
N VAL A 143 -8.70 16.77 -8.21
CA VAL A 143 -9.21 18.12 -8.43
C VAL A 143 -8.43 19.14 -7.61
N GLY A 144 -8.18 18.85 -6.33
CA GLY A 144 -7.39 19.72 -5.46
C GLY A 144 -5.97 19.95 -5.98
N ARG A 145 -5.32 18.92 -6.52
CA ARG A 145 -4.04 19.03 -7.22
C ARG A 145 -4.14 19.94 -8.43
N ASP A 146 -5.13 19.72 -9.30
CA ASP A 146 -5.25 20.45 -10.57
C ASP A 146 -5.48 21.96 -10.31
N LEU A 147 -6.30 22.30 -9.30
CA LEU A 147 -6.51 23.68 -8.86
C LEU A 147 -5.26 24.35 -8.30
N LYS A 148 -4.34 23.58 -7.73
CA LYS A 148 -3.05 24.07 -7.21
C LYS A 148 -1.94 24.08 -8.27
N GLY A 149 -2.23 23.66 -9.51
CA GLY A 149 -1.21 23.52 -10.56
C GLY A 149 -0.24 22.36 -10.32
N GLY A 150 -0.60 21.39 -9.48
CA GLY A 150 0.23 20.25 -9.14
C GLY A 150 0.33 19.20 -10.24
N ASN A 151 1.35 18.34 -10.16
CA ASN A 151 1.60 17.30 -11.15
C ASN A 151 1.82 15.90 -10.57
N GLU A 152 1.50 15.71 -9.28
CA GLU A 152 1.54 14.41 -8.63
C GLU A 152 0.47 13.46 -9.16
N ASN A 153 0.79 12.17 -9.13
CA ASN A 153 -0.15 11.12 -9.47
C ASN A 153 -1.08 10.85 -8.30
N ILE A 154 -2.36 10.70 -8.59
CA ILE A 154 -3.34 10.17 -7.63
C ILE A 154 -3.69 8.77 -8.12
N VAL A 155 -3.27 7.77 -7.36
CA VAL A 155 -3.45 6.35 -7.66
C VAL A 155 -4.41 5.77 -6.64
N VAL A 156 -5.61 5.44 -7.09
CA VAL A 156 -6.62 4.78 -6.28
C VAL A 156 -6.49 3.27 -6.46
N VAL A 157 -6.33 2.53 -5.37
CA VAL A 157 -6.30 1.06 -5.38
C VAL A 157 -7.57 0.58 -4.70
N ALA A 158 -8.43 -0.09 -5.45
CA ALA A 158 -9.74 -0.53 -4.97
C ALA A 158 -9.97 -2.00 -5.31
N GLY A 159 -10.51 -2.77 -4.36
CA GLY A 159 -10.99 -4.11 -4.65
C GLY A 159 -12.26 -4.07 -5.48
N ASP A 160 -12.57 -5.16 -6.18
CA ASP A 160 -13.83 -5.37 -6.92
C ASP A 160 -15.09 -5.07 -6.07
N ALA A 161 -15.08 -5.44 -4.78
CA ALA A 161 -16.15 -5.12 -3.84
C ALA A 161 -16.42 -3.61 -3.69
N ALA A 162 -15.41 -2.76 -3.86
CA ALA A 162 -15.60 -1.30 -3.82
C ALA A 162 -16.48 -0.83 -4.99
N PHE A 163 -16.49 -1.56 -6.11
CA PHE A 163 -17.32 -1.27 -7.28
C PHE A 163 -18.76 -1.80 -7.15
N THR A 164 -19.17 -2.25 -5.97
CA THR A 164 -20.58 -2.43 -5.63
C THR A 164 -21.16 -1.24 -4.86
N CYS A 165 -20.31 -0.27 -4.47
CA CYS A 165 -20.73 0.92 -3.72
C CYS A 165 -21.17 2.04 -4.67
N GLY A 166 -22.33 2.65 -4.41
CA GLY A 166 -22.84 3.75 -5.24
C GLY A 166 -21.90 4.96 -5.31
N ILE A 167 -21.19 5.26 -4.22
CA ILE A 167 -20.22 6.36 -4.15
C ILE A 167 -19.03 6.14 -5.11
N SER A 168 -18.63 4.89 -5.37
CA SER A 168 -17.58 4.59 -6.36
C SER A 168 -18.04 4.97 -7.77
N TYR A 169 -19.29 4.71 -8.12
CA TYR A 169 -19.86 5.10 -9.42
C TYR A 169 -20.09 6.60 -9.54
N GLU A 170 -20.49 7.25 -8.45
CA GLU A 170 -20.56 8.71 -8.39
C GLU A 170 -19.20 9.32 -8.76
N ALA A 171 -18.11 8.85 -8.15
CA ALA A 171 -16.77 9.31 -8.48
C ALA A 171 -16.43 9.07 -9.95
N LEU A 172 -16.59 7.83 -10.44
CA LEU A 172 -16.25 7.46 -11.82
C LEU A 172 -17.01 8.29 -12.85
N ASN A 173 -18.30 8.54 -12.62
CA ASN A 173 -19.13 9.36 -13.49
C ASN A 173 -18.64 10.81 -13.58
N ASN A 174 -17.97 11.29 -12.52
CA ASN A 174 -17.48 12.66 -12.41
C ASN A 174 -16.02 12.84 -12.86
N VAL A 175 -15.22 11.78 -13.01
CA VAL A 175 -13.78 11.87 -13.34
C VAL A 175 -13.50 12.74 -14.57
N ASN A 176 -14.17 12.45 -15.69
CA ASN A 176 -13.91 13.12 -16.98
C ASN A 176 -14.23 14.63 -16.96
N ALA A 177 -15.22 15.03 -16.16
CA ALA A 177 -15.60 16.43 -16.05
C ALA A 177 -14.62 17.26 -15.21
N HIS A 178 -13.83 16.61 -14.35
CA HIS A 178 -13.13 17.31 -13.28
C HIS A 178 -11.61 17.16 -13.28
N THR A 179 -11.06 16.14 -13.95
CA THR A 179 -9.60 15.99 -14.06
C THR A 179 -9.19 15.26 -15.32
N LYS A 180 -8.00 15.59 -15.84
CA LYS A 180 -7.40 14.91 -17.00
C LYS A 180 -6.48 13.75 -16.60
N ARG A 181 -6.18 13.60 -15.30
CA ARG A 181 -5.22 12.59 -14.81
C ARG A 181 -5.70 11.95 -13.51
N PHE A 182 -6.19 10.72 -13.65
CA PHE A 182 -6.67 9.89 -12.55
C PHE A 182 -6.36 8.43 -12.84
N ILE A 183 -5.70 7.75 -11.91
CA ILE A 183 -5.28 6.36 -12.08
C ILE A 183 -6.07 5.51 -11.09
N VAL A 184 -6.78 4.50 -11.61
CA VAL A 184 -7.49 3.51 -10.80
C VAL A 184 -6.90 2.14 -11.08
N VAL A 185 -6.50 1.44 -10.02
CA VAL A 185 -6.14 0.03 -10.04
C VAL A 185 -7.29 -0.74 -9.41
N LEU A 186 -7.98 -1.53 -10.25
CA LEU A 186 -8.92 -2.54 -9.81
C LEU A 186 -8.14 -3.79 -9.40
N ASN A 187 -8.16 -4.12 -8.12
CA ASN A 187 -7.69 -5.39 -7.59
C ASN A 187 -8.88 -6.36 -7.58
N ASP A 188 -9.14 -6.98 -8.73
CA ASP A 188 -10.17 -8.00 -8.85
C ASP A 188 -9.62 -9.35 -8.39
N ASN A 189 -10.14 -9.83 -7.27
CA ASN A 189 -9.85 -11.16 -6.76
C ASN A 189 -11.13 -11.99 -6.58
N GLU A 190 -12.29 -11.50 -7.03
CA GLU A 190 -13.62 -12.09 -6.84
C GLU A 190 -14.15 -12.16 -5.39
N TRP A 191 -13.43 -11.59 -4.42
CA TRP A 191 -13.72 -11.72 -2.99
C TRP A 191 -13.85 -10.36 -2.28
N SER A 192 -14.93 -10.21 -1.53
CA SER A 192 -14.99 -9.31 -0.36
C SER A 192 -14.55 -10.09 0.88
N ILE A 193 -15.29 -10.03 1.99
CA ILE A 193 -15.14 -10.98 3.11
C ILE A 193 -15.67 -12.38 2.70
N ALA A 194 -16.70 -12.41 1.86
CA ALA A 194 -17.21 -13.58 1.16
C ALA A 194 -17.18 -13.30 -0.35
N LYS A 195 -17.52 -14.30 -1.19
CA LYS A 195 -17.62 -14.11 -2.64
C LYS A 195 -18.46 -12.89 -2.98
N ASN A 196 -17.99 -12.10 -3.94
CA ASN A 196 -18.76 -10.95 -4.38
C ASN A 196 -20.06 -11.37 -5.08
N VAL A 197 -21.06 -10.50 -4.96
CA VAL A 197 -22.40 -10.70 -5.51
C VAL A 197 -22.81 -9.48 -6.31
N GLY A 198 -23.71 -9.69 -7.28
CA GLY A 198 -24.29 -8.64 -8.09
C GLY A 198 -23.76 -8.62 -9.53
N ALA A 199 -24.50 -7.91 -10.39
CA ALA A 199 -24.27 -7.92 -11.83
C ALA A 199 -22.89 -7.38 -12.23
N ILE A 200 -22.40 -6.37 -11.50
CA ILE A 200 -21.07 -5.79 -11.75
C ILE A 200 -19.97 -6.77 -11.39
N ALA A 201 -20.05 -7.41 -10.22
CA ALA A 201 -19.06 -8.41 -9.82
C ALA A 201 -19.00 -9.55 -10.85
N ASN A 202 -20.16 -10.07 -11.27
CA ASN A 202 -20.22 -11.10 -12.31
C ASN A 202 -19.62 -10.63 -13.64
N TYR A 203 -19.82 -9.36 -14.02
CA TYR A 203 -19.24 -8.79 -15.22
C TYR A 203 -17.72 -8.71 -15.13
N LEU A 204 -17.17 -8.14 -14.04
CA LEU A 204 -15.73 -8.01 -13.84
C LEU A 204 -15.03 -9.37 -13.83
N ASN A 205 -15.58 -10.35 -13.11
CA ASN A 205 -15.05 -11.71 -13.04
C ASN A 205 -15.05 -12.46 -14.39
N SER A 206 -15.74 -11.94 -15.42
CA SER A 206 -15.82 -12.57 -16.75
C SER A 206 -14.84 -11.99 -17.77
N ILE A 207 -14.09 -10.94 -17.41
CA ILE A 207 -13.14 -10.24 -18.28
C ILE A 207 -11.78 -10.95 -18.27
#